data_AF-A0A941BBV5-F1
#
_entry.id   AF-A0A941BBV5-F1
#
_cell.length_a   1.000
_cell.length_b   1.000
_cell.length_c   1.000
_cell.angle_alpha   90.00
_cell.angle_beta   90.00
_cell.angle_gamma   90.00
#
_symmetry.space_group_name_H-M   'P 1'
#
loop_
_entity.id
_entity.type
_entity.pdbx_description
1 polymer ?
#
loop_
_entity_poly.entity_id
_entity_poly.type
_entity_poly.pdbx_seq_one_letter_code
_entity_poly.pdbx_strand_id
1 'polypeptide(L)'
;MADVTDLLDAGERLDADGLRALQLERLRTTLRHAYENVPFYRDSFDKAGLRPEDCHSLADLARFPFTTKADLRDNYPYGMFAVPRDRIRRIHASSGTTGLPTVVGYTENDLSMWSDMVARSIRAAGGRPGDIAHVAYGYGLFTGGLGAHYGAERLGCTVVPASGGMTARQVQLIQDLKPGIIMVTPSYMLTILDEFERQGVDPRHTSLRVGIFGAEPWTEEMRREIEERFAIDAVDIYGLSEVIGPGVAQECVETKDGLHIWEDHFYPEVVDPLTGEVLPDGEEGELVFTSLTKEAMPVIRYRTRDLTTLMPGTARVFRRMRKITGRSDDLVIVRGVNLFPTQVEEIVLRTPGVAPHFQLRLTREGRLDSLTVRAEARTGATPEIRDEAARSIAAAVKDGIGVSARVEIVEPESLERSVGKIRRIVDLRPR
;
A
#
# COMPACT_ATOMS: atom_id res chain seq x y z
N MET A 1 -8.58 31.71 4.96
CA MET A 1 -8.02 30.36 4.82
C MET A 1 -7.71 29.89 6.22
N ALA A 2 -8.36 28.82 6.70
CA ALA A 2 -8.03 28.26 8.01
C ALA A 2 -6.54 27.90 8.03
N ASP A 3 -5.86 28.14 9.15
CA ASP A 3 -4.47 27.73 9.29
C ASP A 3 -4.42 26.18 9.18
N VAL A 4 -3.39 25.63 8.54
CA VAL A 4 -3.21 24.16 8.43
C VAL A 4 -3.19 23.53 9.82
N THR A 5 -2.71 24.27 10.82
CA THR A 5 -2.71 23.87 12.22
C THR A 5 -4.12 23.73 12.81
N ASP A 6 -5.13 24.44 12.30
CA ASP A 6 -6.53 24.33 12.76
C ASP A 6 -7.20 23.04 12.27
N LEU A 7 -6.67 22.42 11.21
CA LEU A 7 -7.20 21.20 10.61
C LEU A 7 -6.60 19.92 11.20
N LEU A 8 -5.57 20.03 12.05
CA LEU A 8 -4.97 18.89 12.74
C LEU A 8 -5.93 18.32 13.77
N ASP A 9 -6.06 16.99 13.79
CA ASP A 9 -6.89 16.30 14.78
C ASP A 9 -6.14 16.08 16.10
N ALA A 10 -6.83 15.51 17.09
CA ALA A 10 -6.28 15.36 18.44
C ALA A 10 -5.00 14.51 18.47
N GLY A 11 -4.87 13.50 17.61
CA GLY A 11 -3.69 12.63 17.57
C GLY A 11 -2.46 13.35 17.06
N GLU A 12 -2.62 14.18 16.02
CA GLU A 12 -1.51 14.97 15.44
C GLU A 12 -1.03 16.12 16.34
N ARG A 13 -1.80 16.49 17.36
CA ARG A 13 -1.46 17.53 18.34
C ARG A 13 -0.72 17.00 19.57
N LEU A 14 -0.54 15.69 19.69
CA LEU A 14 0.21 15.08 20.78
C LEU A 14 1.70 15.34 20.62
N ASP A 15 2.41 15.42 21.75
CA ASP A 15 3.85 15.24 21.80
C ASP A 15 4.21 13.75 21.88
N ALA A 16 5.51 13.43 21.84
CA ALA A 16 5.97 12.05 21.80
C ALA A 16 5.58 11.26 23.07
N ASP A 17 5.60 11.90 24.23
CA ASP A 17 5.28 11.25 25.51
C ASP A 17 3.75 11.03 25.65
N GLY A 18 2.95 12.02 25.24
CA GLY A 18 1.49 11.91 25.17
C GLY A 18 1.04 10.82 24.18
N LEU A 19 1.70 10.71 23.03
CA LEU A 19 1.45 9.64 22.07
C LEU A 19 1.76 8.26 22.68
N ARG A 20 2.93 8.07 23.30
CA ARG A 20 3.31 6.80 23.92
C ARG A 20 2.37 6.39 25.06
N ALA A 21 1.91 7.35 25.86
CA ALA A 21 0.94 7.11 26.93
C ALA A 21 -0.41 6.63 26.35
N LEU A 22 -0.91 7.32 25.33
CA LEU A 22 -2.15 6.96 24.63
C LEU A 22 -2.05 5.58 23.98
N GLN A 23 -0.91 5.28 23.34
CA GLN A 23 -0.65 3.99 22.73
C GLN A 23 -0.69 2.86 23.75
N LEU A 24 -0.05 3.02 24.92
CA LEU A 24 -0.03 2.00 25.96
C LEU A 24 -1.43 1.74 26.54
N GLU A 25 -2.20 2.80 26.78
CA GLU A 25 -3.59 2.68 27.25
C GLU A 25 -4.45 1.89 26.26
N ARG A 26 -4.41 2.28 24.99
CA ARG A 26 -5.17 1.64 23.92
C ARG A 26 -4.70 0.22 23.62
N LEU A 27 -3.40 -0.04 23.71
CA LEU A 27 -2.81 -1.37 23.53
C LEU A 27 -3.34 -2.34 24.58
N ARG A 28 -3.30 -1.96 25.87
CA ARG A 28 -3.83 -2.79 26.96
C ARG A 28 -5.32 -3.08 26.78
N THR A 29 -6.08 -2.08 26.35
CA THR A 29 -7.52 -2.23 26.05
C THR A 29 -7.73 -3.23 24.92
N THR A 30 -6.96 -3.12 23.83
CA THR A 30 -7.09 -4.00 22.67
C THR A 30 -6.65 -5.43 22.98
N LEU A 31 -5.54 -5.63 23.71
CA LEU A 31 -5.09 -6.95 24.13
C LEU A 31 -6.16 -7.67 24.96
N ARG A 32 -6.80 -6.95 25.88
CA ARG A 32 -7.91 -7.47 26.68
C ARG A 32 -9.12 -7.81 25.83
N HIS A 33 -9.54 -6.88 24.97
CA HIS A 33 -10.67 -7.07 24.06
C HIS A 33 -10.48 -8.31 23.16
N ALA A 34 -9.29 -8.47 22.59
CA ALA A 34 -8.94 -9.62 21.77
C ALA A 34 -8.98 -10.93 22.57
N TYR A 35 -8.33 -10.97 23.74
CA TYR A 35 -8.27 -12.16 24.60
C TYR A 35 -9.65 -12.61 25.12
N GLU A 36 -10.49 -11.65 25.54
CA GLU A 36 -11.81 -11.93 26.10
C GLU A 36 -12.82 -12.34 25.03
N ASN A 37 -12.73 -11.81 23.80
CA ASN A 37 -13.81 -11.94 22.82
C ASN A 37 -13.47 -12.78 21.58
N VAL A 38 -12.20 -13.16 21.37
CA VAL A 38 -11.77 -13.96 20.22
C VAL A 38 -11.13 -15.27 20.70
N PRO A 39 -11.76 -16.44 20.45
CA PRO A 39 -11.21 -17.73 20.87
C PRO A 39 -9.77 -17.97 20.41
N PHE A 40 -9.43 -17.58 19.17
CA PHE A 40 -8.07 -17.68 18.64
C PHE A 40 -7.04 -16.93 19.51
N TYR A 41 -7.32 -15.68 19.90
CA TYR A 41 -6.39 -14.90 20.71
C TYR A 41 -6.29 -15.42 22.14
N ARG A 42 -7.39 -15.90 22.71
CA ARG A 42 -7.37 -16.57 24.01
C ARG A 42 -6.44 -17.77 24.00
N ASP A 43 -6.62 -18.67 23.05
CA ASP A 43 -5.83 -19.88 22.90
C ASP A 43 -4.35 -19.56 22.60
N SER A 44 -4.10 -18.56 21.75
CA SER A 44 -2.75 -18.13 21.38
C SER A 44 -1.99 -17.55 22.58
N PHE A 45 -2.63 -16.70 23.37
CA PHE A 45 -2.02 -16.10 24.56
C PHE A 45 -1.84 -17.14 25.67
N ASP A 46 -2.83 -18.02 25.88
CA ASP A 46 -2.75 -19.12 26.86
C ASP A 46 -1.57 -20.07 26.55
N LYS A 47 -1.38 -20.44 25.28
CA LYS A 47 -0.24 -21.26 24.84
C LYS A 47 1.11 -20.57 25.05
N ALA A 48 1.14 -19.24 24.92
CA ALA A 48 2.33 -18.44 25.21
C ALA A 48 2.54 -18.18 26.71
N GLY A 49 1.60 -18.59 27.57
CA GLY A 49 1.65 -18.33 29.01
C GLY A 49 1.48 -16.85 29.35
N LEU A 50 0.77 -16.09 28.52
CA LEU A 50 0.58 -14.64 28.65
C LEU A 50 -0.88 -14.28 28.96
N ARG A 51 -1.04 -13.17 29.66
CA ARG A 51 -2.30 -12.50 29.94
C ARG A 51 -2.21 -11.04 29.48
N PRO A 52 -3.33 -10.38 29.11
CA PRO A 52 -3.32 -8.97 28.76
C PRO A 52 -2.67 -8.07 29.82
N GLU A 53 -2.79 -8.44 31.10
CA GLU A 53 -2.21 -7.73 32.25
C GLU A 53 -0.68 -7.73 32.25
N ASP A 54 -0.03 -8.66 31.54
CA ASP A 54 1.44 -8.75 31.46
C ASP A 54 2.07 -7.65 30.59
N CYS A 55 1.24 -6.86 29.88
CA CYS A 55 1.70 -5.71 29.09
C CYS A 55 1.82 -4.45 29.95
N HIS A 56 2.99 -4.27 30.58
CA HIS A 56 3.27 -3.12 31.43
C HIS A 56 3.84 -1.93 30.66
N SER A 57 4.44 -2.17 29.49
CA SER A 57 5.04 -1.19 28.61
C SER A 57 4.79 -1.54 27.14
N LEU A 58 5.04 -0.61 26.21
CA LEU A 58 4.97 -0.90 24.78
C LEU A 58 5.98 -1.98 24.35
N ALA A 59 7.12 -2.08 25.04
CA ALA A 59 8.14 -3.10 24.77
C ALA A 59 7.66 -4.52 25.10
N ASP A 60 6.74 -4.68 26.05
CA ASP A 60 6.17 -6.00 26.38
C ASP A 60 5.37 -6.61 25.23
N LEU A 61 4.95 -5.81 24.25
CA LEU A 61 4.26 -6.29 23.05
C LEU A 61 5.09 -7.37 22.34
N ALA A 62 6.42 -7.26 22.34
CA ALA A 62 7.32 -8.22 21.72
C ALA A 62 7.15 -9.67 22.24
N ARG A 63 6.61 -9.84 23.46
CA ARG A 63 6.35 -11.15 24.07
C ARG A 63 5.10 -11.82 23.50
N PHE A 64 4.13 -11.04 23.03
CA PHE A 64 2.86 -11.56 22.52
C PHE A 64 3.06 -12.26 21.16
N PRO A 65 2.29 -13.35 20.89
CA PRO A 65 2.42 -14.12 19.67
C PRO A 65 1.98 -13.32 18.44
N PHE A 66 2.59 -13.64 17.29
CA PHE A 66 2.19 -13.07 16.01
C PHE A 66 0.84 -13.61 15.54
N THR A 67 0.12 -12.79 14.78
CA THR A 67 -0.99 -13.22 13.91
C THR A 67 -0.51 -13.26 12.47
N THR A 68 -0.90 -14.27 11.72
CA THR A 68 -0.56 -14.44 10.31
C THR A 68 -1.81 -14.52 9.43
N LYS A 69 -1.62 -14.41 8.13
CA LYS A 69 -2.69 -14.61 7.15
C LYS A 69 -3.32 -16.00 7.21
N ALA A 70 -2.55 -17.02 7.62
CA ALA A 70 -3.06 -18.38 7.77
C ALA A 70 -4.10 -18.45 8.89
N ASP A 71 -3.84 -17.79 10.02
CA ASP A 71 -4.77 -17.75 11.15
C ASP A 71 -6.13 -17.16 10.76
N LEU A 72 -6.14 -16.09 9.94
CA LEU A 72 -7.38 -15.51 9.42
C LEU A 72 -8.13 -16.45 8.46
N ARG A 73 -7.41 -17.30 7.72
CA ARG A 73 -8.03 -18.30 6.82
C ARG A 73 -8.63 -19.46 7.60
N ASP A 74 -7.92 -19.94 8.62
CA ASP A 74 -8.37 -21.05 9.46
C ASP A 74 -9.61 -20.67 10.30
N ASN A 75 -9.79 -19.36 10.55
CA ASN A 75 -10.95 -18.79 11.24
C ASN A 75 -12.00 -18.20 10.29
N TYR A 76 -11.99 -18.56 9.01
CA TYR A 76 -12.98 -18.09 8.04
C TYR A 76 -14.41 -18.60 8.38
N PRO A 77 -15.47 -17.81 8.14
CA PRO A 77 -15.44 -16.40 7.69
C PRO A 77 -15.40 -15.38 8.83
N TYR A 78 -15.82 -15.74 10.05
CA TYR A 78 -16.10 -14.78 11.13
C TYR A 78 -15.42 -15.12 12.46
N GLY A 79 -14.59 -16.16 12.52
CA GLY A 79 -13.96 -16.63 13.76
C GLY A 79 -12.98 -15.63 14.39
N MET A 80 -12.54 -14.63 13.61
CA MET A 80 -11.70 -13.52 14.10
C MET A 80 -12.51 -12.32 14.64
N PHE A 81 -13.84 -12.37 14.64
CA PHE A 81 -14.65 -11.24 15.11
C PHE A 81 -14.72 -11.24 16.65
N ALA A 82 -14.47 -10.07 17.23
CA ALA A 82 -14.51 -9.81 18.66
C ALA A 82 -15.85 -9.22 19.14
N VAL A 83 -16.85 -9.15 18.25
CA VAL A 83 -18.20 -8.66 18.55
C VAL A 83 -19.26 -9.56 17.88
N PRO A 84 -20.49 -9.63 18.42
CA PRO A 84 -21.58 -10.34 17.79
C PRO A 84 -21.92 -9.81 16.38
N ARG A 85 -22.48 -10.68 15.53
CA ARG A 85 -22.67 -10.41 14.09
C ARG A 85 -23.60 -9.23 13.80
N ASP A 86 -24.56 -8.94 14.68
CA ASP A 86 -25.51 -7.83 14.59
C ASP A 86 -24.88 -6.44 14.82
N ARG A 87 -23.71 -6.39 15.44
CA ARG A 87 -22.87 -5.18 15.56
C ARG A 87 -21.99 -4.93 14.34
N ILE A 88 -21.85 -5.90 13.43
CA ILE A 88 -21.06 -5.75 12.21
C ILE A 88 -21.87 -4.99 11.15
N ARG A 89 -21.34 -3.85 10.70
CA ARG A 89 -21.95 -2.97 9.69
C ARG A 89 -21.37 -3.14 8.30
N ARG A 90 -20.14 -3.65 8.19
CA ARG A 90 -19.47 -3.86 6.90
C ARG A 90 -18.64 -5.14 6.90
N ILE A 91 -18.59 -5.78 5.74
CA ILE A 91 -17.66 -6.84 5.41
C ILE A 91 -16.83 -6.41 4.20
N HIS A 92 -15.53 -6.58 4.29
CA HIS A 92 -14.61 -6.52 3.15
C HIS A 92 -13.84 -7.84 3.05
N ALA A 93 -13.18 -8.06 1.92
CA ALA A 93 -12.34 -9.23 1.71
C ALA A 93 -11.06 -8.85 0.97
N SER A 94 -9.97 -9.56 1.27
CA SER A 94 -8.73 -9.40 0.50
C SER A 94 -8.90 -9.94 -0.93
N SER A 95 -8.07 -9.45 -1.85
CA SER A 95 -8.14 -9.74 -3.29
C SER A 95 -7.82 -11.20 -3.68
N GLY A 96 -7.58 -12.11 -2.72
CA GLY A 96 -7.59 -13.55 -2.95
C GLY A 96 -6.52 -14.13 -3.88
N THR A 97 -5.39 -13.45 -4.10
CA THR A 97 -4.37 -13.86 -5.09
C THR A 97 -3.75 -15.25 -4.87
N THR A 98 -3.88 -15.82 -3.66
CA THR A 98 -3.26 -17.11 -3.28
C THR A 98 -4.23 -18.14 -2.67
N GLY A 99 -5.55 -18.01 -2.87
CA GLY A 99 -6.54 -18.98 -2.37
C GLY A 99 -7.76 -18.33 -1.71
N LEU A 100 -8.31 -18.95 -0.66
CA LEU A 100 -9.46 -18.42 0.08
C LEU A 100 -9.17 -16.99 0.57
N PRO A 101 -10.01 -16.00 0.20
CA PRO A 101 -9.90 -14.64 0.70
C PRO A 101 -10.01 -14.57 2.22
N THR A 102 -9.24 -13.68 2.84
CA THR A 102 -9.45 -13.30 4.23
C THR A 102 -10.62 -12.33 4.31
N VAL A 103 -11.55 -12.59 5.24
CA VAL A 103 -12.74 -11.75 5.48
C VAL A 103 -12.47 -10.85 6.67
N VAL A 104 -12.84 -9.57 6.55
CA VAL A 104 -12.68 -8.58 7.60
C VAL A 104 -14.00 -7.87 7.87
N GLY A 105 -14.24 -7.52 9.14
CA GLY A 105 -15.48 -6.92 9.61
C GLY A 105 -15.25 -5.60 10.32
N TYR A 106 -16.28 -4.75 10.31
CA TYR A 106 -16.24 -3.41 10.89
C TYR A 106 -17.55 -3.13 11.62
N THR A 107 -17.46 -2.61 12.84
CA THR A 107 -18.56 -1.93 13.53
C THR A 107 -18.80 -0.53 12.96
N GLU A 108 -19.84 0.15 13.44
CA GLU A 108 -20.06 1.57 13.12
C GLU A 108 -18.84 2.45 13.52
N ASN A 109 -18.29 2.20 14.71
CA ASN A 109 -17.14 2.96 15.22
C ASN A 109 -15.86 2.68 14.42
N ASP A 110 -15.66 1.43 13.99
CA ASP A 110 -14.55 1.09 13.09
C ASP A 110 -14.66 1.85 11.76
N LEU A 111 -15.86 1.98 11.20
CA LEU A 111 -16.10 2.73 9.96
C LEU A 111 -15.89 4.23 10.14
N SER A 112 -16.35 4.81 11.26
CA SER A 112 -16.09 6.23 11.58
C SER A 112 -14.59 6.49 11.72
N MET A 113 -13.88 5.66 12.50
CA MET A 113 -12.43 5.77 12.69
C MET A 113 -11.69 5.63 11.37
N TRP A 114 -12.06 4.65 10.53
CA TRP A 114 -11.43 4.47 9.23
C TRP A 114 -11.62 5.69 8.33
N SER A 115 -12.83 6.27 8.33
CA SER A 115 -13.13 7.50 7.59
C SER A 115 -12.26 8.67 8.08
N ASP A 116 -12.08 8.81 9.39
CA ASP A 116 -11.20 9.84 9.99
C ASP A 116 -9.73 9.66 9.56
N MET A 117 -9.21 8.43 9.54
CA MET A 117 -7.83 8.15 9.15
C MET A 117 -7.58 8.42 7.65
N VAL A 118 -8.52 8.09 6.78
CA VAL A 118 -8.40 8.42 5.36
C VAL A 118 -8.58 9.92 5.12
N ALA A 119 -9.48 10.60 5.85
CA ALA A 119 -9.59 12.06 5.80
C ALA A 119 -8.30 12.77 6.25
N ARG A 120 -7.69 12.31 7.36
CA ARG A 120 -6.35 12.72 7.82
C ARG A 120 -5.31 12.52 6.72
N SER A 121 -5.35 11.36 6.06
CA SER A 121 -4.44 11.03 4.97
C SER A 121 -4.59 11.98 3.78
N ILE A 122 -5.81 12.28 3.35
CA ILE A 122 -6.07 13.22 2.26
C ILE A 122 -5.62 14.65 2.66
N ARG A 123 -5.82 15.06 3.92
CA ARG A 123 -5.30 16.34 4.43
C ARG A 123 -3.78 16.41 4.36
N ALA A 124 -3.08 15.35 4.79
CA ALA A 124 -1.62 15.24 4.75
C ALA A 124 -1.08 15.25 3.31
N ALA A 125 -1.86 14.76 2.34
CA ALA A 125 -1.56 14.89 0.92
C ALA A 125 -1.77 16.30 0.35
N GLY A 126 -2.31 17.24 1.13
CA GLY A 126 -2.61 18.61 0.68
C GLY A 126 -4.08 18.84 0.27
N GLY A 127 -4.95 17.83 0.38
CA GLY A 127 -6.38 17.97 0.13
C GLY A 127 -7.10 18.82 1.18
N ARG A 128 -8.16 19.51 0.79
CA ARG A 128 -8.94 20.42 1.65
C ARG A 128 -10.44 20.21 1.49
N PRO A 129 -11.26 20.57 2.50
CA PRO A 129 -12.71 20.65 2.34
C PRO A 129 -13.07 21.53 1.13
N GLY A 130 -14.02 21.10 0.32
CA GLY A 130 -14.41 21.76 -0.93
C GLY A 130 -13.63 21.32 -2.18
N ASP A 131 -12.51 20.61 -2.05
CA ASP A 131 -11.85 19.99 -3.21
C ASP A 131 -12.76 18.90 -3.82
N ILE A 132 -12.63 18.69 -5.13
CA ILE A 132 -13.27 17.55 -5.82
C ILE A 132 -12.26 16.40 -5.87
N ALA A 133 -12.65 15.23 -5.32
CA ALA A 133 -11.82 14.03 -5.22
C ALA A 133 -12.30 12.94 -6.19
N HIS A 134 -11.46 12.62 -7.17
CA HIS A 134 -11.70 11.57 -8.16
C HIS A 134 -11.21 10.21 -7.66
N VAL A 135 -12.13 9.36 -7.23
CA VAL A 135 -11.80 8.05 -6.64
C VAL A 135 -11.88 6.96 -7.71
N ALA A 136 -10.71 6.54 -8.19
CA ALA A 136 -10.55 5.49 -9.20
C ALA A 136 -10.02 4.16 -8.64
N TYR A 137 -9.93 4.02 -7.30
CA TYR A 137 -9.82 2.71 -6.67
C TYR A 137 -11.12 1.89 -6.86
N GLY A 138 -11.00 0.58 -7.06
CA GLY A 138 -12.14 -0.30 -7.27
C GLY A 138 -13.11 -0.33 -6.08
N TYR A 139 -14.42 -0.17 -6.35
CA TYR A 139 -15.49 -0.30 -5.38
C TYR A 139 -16.02 -1.74 -5.29
N GLY A 140 -16.25 -2.22 -4.08
CA GLY A 140 -16.79 -3.57 -3.83
C GLY A 140 -16.23 -4.16 -2.54
N LEU A 141 -15.92 -5.47 -2.56
CA LEU A 141 -15.30 -6.14 -1.42
C LEU A 141 -13.87 -5.67 -1.13
N PHE A 142 -13.18 -5.10 -2.13
CA PHE A 142 -11.91 -4.42 -1.93
C PHE A 142 -12.08 -3.17 -1.06
N THR A 143 -11.18 -2.99 -0.09
CA THR A 143 -11.23 -1.86 0.86
C THR A 143 -10.88 -0.52 0.23
N GLY A 144 -10.15 -0.49 -0.89
CA GLY A 144 -9.63 0.74 -1.49
C GLY A 144 -10.71 1.76 -1.86
N GLY A 145 -11.65 1.39 -2.75
CA GLY A 145 -12.66 2.32 -3.26
C GLY A 145 -13.54 2.90 -2.17
N LEU A 146 -14.12 2.05 -1.32
CA LEU A 146 -14.99 2.51 -0.23
C LEU A 146 -14.21 3.23 0.89
N GLY A 147 -12.98 2.82 1.21
CA GLY A 147 -12.15 3.54 2.18
C GLY A 147 -11.81 4.96 1.71
N ALA A 148 -11.34 5.10 0.47
CA ALA A 148 -11.08 6.39 -0.16
C ALA A 148 -12.34 7.27 -0.22
N HIS A 149 -13.48 6.67 -0.59
CA HIS A 149 -14.78 7.34 -0.65
C HIS A 149 -15.15 7.99 0.69
N TYR A 150 -15.24 7.18 1.75
CA TYR A 150 -15.70 7.66 3.05
C TYR A 150 -14.71 8.66 3.67
N GLY A 151 -13.40 8.50 3.43
CA GLY A 151 -12.43 9.50 3.87
C GLY A 151 -12.54 10.84 3.15
N ALA A 152 -12.72 10.82 1.83
CA ALA A 152 -12.92 12.05 1.05
C ALA A 152 -14.22 12.75 1.43
N GLU A 153 -15.31 12.00 1.61
CA GLU A 153 -16.59 12.54 2.09
C GLU A 153 -16.45 13.12 3.51
N ARG A 154 -15.77 12.40 4.41
CA ARG A 154 -15.50 12.84 5.79
C ARG A 154 -14.66 14.12 5.85
N LEU A 155 -13.71 14.30 4.95
CA LEU A 155 -12.93 15.55 4.83
C LEU A 155 -13.79 16.72 4.33
N GLY A 156 -14.94 16.45 3.70
CA GLY A 156 -15.78 17.48 3.07
C GLY A 156 -15.40 17.74 1.61
N CYS A 157 -14.81 16.77 0.91
CA CYS A 157 -14.60 16.83 -0.53
C CYS A 157 -15.90 16.49 -1.29
N THR A 158 -16.03 17.00 -2.51
CA THR A 158 -17.01 16.48 -3.47
C THR A 158 -16.44 15.20 -4.09
N VAL A 159 -17.03 14.05 -3.77
CA VAL A 159 -16.51 12.76 -4.22
C VAL A 159 -17.06 12.41 -5.62
N VAL A 160 -16.17 12.12 -6.56
CA VAL A 160 -16.49 11.48 -7.84
C VAL A 160 -16.18 9.98 -7.71
N PRO A 161 -17.19 9.11 -7.52
CA PRO A 161 -17.00 7.68 -7.29
C PRO A 161 -16.81 6.93 -8.61
N ALA A 162 -15.72 7.22 -9.33
CA ALA A 162 -15.49 6.70 -10.69
C ALA A 162 -15.19 5.19 -10.73
N SER A 163 -14.62 4.62 -9.65
CA SER A 163 -14.10 3.25 -9.59
C SER A 163 -12.98 3.01 -10.64
N GLY A 164 -12.48 1.78 -10.72
CA GLY A 164 -11.49 1.39 -11.73
C GLY A 164 -12.13 1.04 -13.09
N GLY A 165 -11.35 1.16 -14.17
CA GLY A 165 -11.76 0.82 -15.53
C GLY A 165 -12.45 1.96 -16.30
N MET A 166 -12.92 1.64 -17.52
CA MET A 166 -13.48 2.62 -18.47
C MET A 166 -12.55 3.84 -18.69
N THR A 167 -11.26 3.61 -18.99
CA THR A 167 -10.21 4.65 -18.98
C THR A 167 -10.55 5.89 -19.82
N ALA A 168 -11.13 5.73 -21.01
CA ALA A 168 -11.57 6.87 -21.83
C ALA A 168 -12.58 7.78 -21.09
N ARG A 169 -13.48 7.17 -20.31
CA ARG A 169 -14.44 7.89 -19.46
C ARG A 169 -13.76 8.53 -18.25
N GLN A 170 -12.71 7.93 -17.70
CA GLN A 170 -11.92 8.57 -16.62
C GLN A 170 -11.35 9.90 -17.11
N VAL A 171 -10.70 9.90 -18.28
CA VAL A 171 -10.12 11.10 -18.91
C VAL A 171 -11.20 12.14 -19.23
N GLN A 172 -12.36 11.71 -19.73
CA GLN A 172 -13.50 12.60 -19.93
C GLN A 172 -13.94 13.27 -18.61
N LEU A 173 -14.15 12.49 -17.55
CA LEU A 173 -14.61 13.01 -16.26
C LEU A 173 -13.59 13.95 -15.61
N ILE A 174 -12.28 13.67 -15.75
CA ILE A 174 -11.23 14.55 -15.23
C ILE A 174 -11.28 15.90 -15.96
N GLN A 175 -11.50 15.92 -17.28
CA GLN A 175 -11.62 17.17 -18.04
C GLN A 175 -12.91 17.94 -17.72
N ASP A 176 -14.04 17.24 -17.59
CA ASP A 176 -15.37 17.85 -17.42
C ASP A 176 -15.60 18.32 -15.98
N LEU A 177 -15.27 17.48 -15.00
CA LEU A 177 -15.55 17.72 -13.57
C LEU A 177 -14.41 18.45 -12.86
N LYS A 178 -13.23 18.50 -13.48
CA LYS A 178 -12.05 19.21 -13.00
C LYS A 178 -11.67 18.89 -11.53
N PRO A 179 -11.43 17.61 -11.18
CA PRO A 179 -11.00 17.24 -9.84
C PRO A 179 -9.63 17.83 -9.50
N GLY A 180 -9.44 18.21 -8.24
CA GLY A 180 -8.12 18.65 -7.72
C GLY A 180 -7.29 17.49 -7.17
N ILE A 181 -7.95 16.39 -6.79
CA ILE A 181 -7.34 15.21 -6.17
C ILE A 181 -7.74 13.98 -6.97
N ILE A 182 -6.79 13.07 -7.23
CA ILE A 182 -7.08 11.73 -7.73
C ILE A 182 -6.55 10.66 -6.76
N MET A 183 -7.37 9.66 -6.49
CA MET A 183 -7.03 8.51 -5.64
C MET A 183 -7.11 7.24 -6.48
N VAL A 184 -5.96 6.64 -6.79
CA VAL A 184 -5.84 5.57 -7.80
C VAL A 184 -4.56 4.75 -7.58
N THR A 185 -4.48 3.54 -8.13
CA THR A 185 -3.20 2.80 -8.13
C THR A 185 -2.20 3.48 -9.08
N PRO A 186 -0.89 3.48 -8.77
CA PRO A 186 0.12 4.11 -9.62
C PRO A 186 0.16 3.48 -11.02
N SER A 187 0.00 2.16 -11.17
CA SER A 187 -0.06 1.52 -12.48
C SER A 187 -1.28 1.93 -13.31
N TYR A 188 -2.43 2.16 -12.67
CA TYR A 188 -3.60 2.63 -13.38
C TYR A 188 -3.52 4.12 -13.72
N MET A 189 -2.81 4.93 -12.92
CA MET A 189 -2.49 6.31 -13.27
C MET A 189 -1.69 6.40 -14.58
N LEU A 190 -0.72 5.50 -14.80
CA LEU A 190 0.00 5.40 -16.07
C LEU A 190 -0.92 4.98 -17.24
N THR A 191 -1.93 4.15 -16.98
CA THR A 191 -2.91 3.78 -18.01
C THR A 191 -3.82 4.98 -18.35
N ILE A 192 -4.15 5.81 -17.37
CA ILE A 192 -4.87 7.07 -17.59
C ILE A 192 -3.99 8.06 -18.37
N LEU A 193 -2.68 8.10 -18.09
CA LEU A 193 -1.71 8.91 -18.84
C LEU A 193 -1.70 8.55 -20.33
N ASP A 194 -1.54 7.26 -20.65
CA ASP A 194 -1.57 6.78 -22.04
C ASP A 194 -2.87 7.21 -22.75
N GLU A 195 -4.00 7.17 -22.05
CA GLU A 195 -5.30 7.57 -22.59
C GLU A 195 -5.42 9.09 -22.82
N PHE A 196 -4.84 9.93 -21.97
CA PHE A 196 -4.74 11.37 -22.22
C PHE A 196 -3.99 11.65 -23.53
N GLU A 197 -2.84 11.00 -23.72
CA GLU A 197 -2.02 11.15 -24.92
C GLU A 197 -2.75 10.63 -26.16
N ARG A 198 -3.42 9.49 -26.04
CA ARG A 198 -4.22 8.90 -27.12
C ARG A 198 -5.36 9.83 -27.57
N GLN A 199 -5.95 10.59 -26.64
CA GLN A 199 -6.97 11.59 -26.94
C GLN A 199 -6.37 12.94 -27.42
N GLY A 200 -5.05 13.08 -27.45
CA GLY A 200 -4.36 14.32 -27.83
C GLY A 200 -4.53 15.45 -26.80
N VAL A 201 -4.79 15.10 -25.54
CA VAL A 201 -4.98 16.05 -24.44
C VAL A 201 -3.71 16.08 -23.61
N ASP A 202 -3.15 17.28 -23.38
CA ASP A 202 -1.95 17.43 -22.54
C ASP A 202 -2.28 17.17 -21.06
N PRO A 203 -1.74 16.10 -20.43
CA PRO A 203 -1.99 15.76 -19.03
C PRO A 203 -1.53 16.84 -18.05
N ARG A 204 -0.56 17.69 -18.43
CA ARG A 204 -0.04 18.78 -17.58
C ARG A 204 -1.01 19.94 -17.41
N HIS A 205 -2.02 20.04 -18.27
CA HIS A 205 -3.04 21.09 -18.22
C HIS A 205 -4.34 20.63 -17.55
N THR A 206 -4.34 19.44 -16.92
CA THR A 206 -5.47 18.97 -16.13
C THR A 206 -5.64 19.80 -14.86
N SER A 207 -6.79 19.67 -14.21
CA SER A 207 -7.08 20.32 -12.92
C SER A 207 -6.43 19.64 -11.72
N LEU A 208 -5.84 18.46 -11.93
CA LEU A 208 -5.26 17.66 -10.87
C LEU A 208 -4.10 18.44 -10.24
N ARG A 209 -4.03 18.43 -8.90
CA ARG A 209 -2.94 19.01 -8.12
C ARG A 209 -2.20 17.94 -7.32
N VAL A 210 -2.95 16.95 -6.83
CA VAL A 210 -2.43 15.87 -5.99
C VAL A 210 -2.91 14.52 -6.48
N GLY A 211 -1.98 13.57 -6.61
CA GLY A 211 -2.25 12.14 -6.79
C GLY A 211 -1.92 11.37 -5.53
N ILE A 212 -2.88 10.61 -5.00
CA ILE A 212 -2.70 9.75 -3.82
C ILE A 212 -2.71 8.29 -4.28
N PHE A 213 -1.52 7.69 -4.28
CA PHE A 213 -1.27 6.39 -4.89
C PHE A 213 -0.95 5.32 -3.86
N GLY A 214 -1.40 4.09 -4.09
CA GLY A 214 -1.26 3.01 -3.13
C GLY A 214 -1.81 1.68 -3.62
N ALA A 215 -2.02 0.75 -2.69
CA ALA A 215 -2.44 -0.65 -2.90
C ALA A 215 -1.41 -1.57 -3.61
N GLU A 216 -0.33 -1.00 -4.14
CA GLU A 216 0.81 -1.71 -4.70
C GLU A 216 2.11 -0.90 -4.47
N PRO A 217 3.27 -1.55 -4.41
CA PRO A 217 4.56 -0.85 -4.39
C PRO A 217 4.79 -0.03 -5.66
N TRP A 218 5.48 1.10 -5.53
CA TRP A 218 5.91 1.96 -6.64
C TRP A 218 7.17 2.73 -6.25
N THR A 219 8.07 2.94 -7.20
CA THR A 219 9.37 3.58 -6.98
C THR A 219 9.34 5.11 -7.01
N GLU A 220 10.41 5.74 -6.54
CA GLU A 220 10.63 7.19 -6.71
C GLU A 220 10.76 7.58 -8.19
N GLU A 221 11.27 6.70 -9.04
CA GLU A 221 11.30 6.89 -10.49
C GLU A 221 9.88 6.93 -11.06
N MET A 222 8.98 6.06 -10.59
CA MET A 222 7.57 6.11 -10.98
C MET A 222 6.89 7.39 -10.49
N ARG A 223 7.24 7.86 -9.29
CA ARG A 223 6.81 9.17 -8.81
C ARG A 223 7.21 10.27 -9.77
N ARG A 224 8.50 10.39 -10.09
CA ARG A 224 9.00 11.43 -10.98
C ARG A 224 8.33 11.39 -12.35
N GLU A 225 8.16 10.20 -12.94
CA GLU A 225 7.45 10.07 -14.22
C GLU A 225 6.01 10.62 -14.12
N ILE A 226 5.26 10.27 -13.07
CA ILE A 226 3.88 10.77 -12.91
C ILE A 226 3.85 12.27 -12.63
N GLU A 227 4.70 12.76 -11.72
CA GLU A 227 4.76 14.19 -11.36
C GLU A 227 5.14 15.07 -12.55
N GLU A 228 6.14 14.67 -13.35
CA GLU A 228 6.58 15.42 -14.52
C GLU A 228 5.54 15.43 -15.65
N ARG A 229 4.85 14.31 -15.83
CA ARG A 229 3.89 14.13 -16.93
C ARG A 229 2.52 14.74 -16.63
N PHE A 230 2.08 14.76 -15.37
CA PHE A 230 0.82 15.42 -14.98
C PHE A 230 1.00 16.79 -14.33
N ALA A 231 2.22 17.20 -13.98
CA ALA A 231 2.49 18.41 -13.21
C ALA A 231 1.74 18.45 -11.85
N ILE A 232 1.76 17.33 -11.11
CA ILE A 232 1.11 17.17 -9.80
C ILE A 232 2.12 16.81 -8.71
N ASP A 233 1.69 16.92 -7.45
CA ASP A 233 2.34 16.23 -6.33
C ASP A 233 1.80 14.79 -6.24
N ALA A 234 2.69 13.81 -6.27
CA ALA A 234 2.35 12.41 -6.06
C ALA A 234 2.76 12.00 -4.64
N VAL A 235 1.86 11.40 -3.87
CA VAL A 235 2.12 10.91 -2.50
C VAL A 235 1.60 9.49 -2.28
N ASP A 236 2.20 8.79 -1.33
CA ASP A 236 1.96 7.37 -1.08
C ASP A 236 1.03 7.11 0.11
N ILE A 237 -0.06 6.36 -0.13
CA ILE A 237 -1.00 5.87 0.88
C ILE A 237 -0.87 4.36 1.06
N TYR A 238 -0.67 3.93 2.30
CA TYR A 238 -0.51 2.53 2.64
C TYR A 238 -1.69 2.01 3.47
N GLY A 239 -1.97 0.72 3.26
CA GLY A 239 -2.94 -0.01 4.05
C GLY A 239 -3.20 -1.41 3.52
N LEU A 240 -3.74 -2.25 4.40
CA LEU A 240 -4.13 -3.62 4.13
C LEU A 240 -5.44 -3.94 4.87
N SER A 241 -6.27 -4.79 4.29
CA SER A 241 -7.60 -5.13 4.80
C SER A 241 -7.59 -5.62 6.24
N GLU A 242 -6.61 -6.46 6.59
CA GLU A 242 -6.48 -7.13 7.87
C GLU A 242 -6.33 -6.12 9.02
N VAL A 243 -5.56 -5.05 8.77
CA VAL A 243 -5.46 -3.92 9.70
C VAL A 243 -6.69 -3.06 9.58
N ILE A 244 -6.99 -2.44 8.44
CA ILE A 244 -8.24 -1.67 8.24
C ILE A 244 -8.61 -1.55 6.76
N GLY A 245 -7.65 -1.19 5.91
CA GLY A 245 -7.85 -0.67 4.55
C GLY A 245 -6.83 0.43 4.27
N PRO A 246 -6.93 1.21 3.16
CA PRO A 246 -6.13 2.43 2.99
C PRO A 246 -6.26 3.36 4.20
N GLY A 247 -5.21 4.13 4.47
CA GLY A 247 -5.16 5.06 5.60
C GLY A 247 -4.63 4.41 6.87
N VAL A 248 -3.73 3.42 6.77
CA VAL A 248 -2.89 3.00 7.90
C VAL A 248 -1.70 3.96 8.04
N ALA A 249 -1.12 4.35 6.89
CA ALA A 249 -0.06 5.33 6.81
C ALA A 249 -0.22 6.17 5.54
N GLN A 250 0.32 7.38 5.56
CA GLN A 250 0.27 8.31 4.43
C GLN A 250 1.51 9.21 4.43
N GLU A 251 2.03 9.47 3.24
CA GLU A 251 3.12 10.43 3.04
C GLU A 251 2.60 11.88 3.09
N CYS A 252 3.30 12.73 3.85
CA CYS A 252 3.00 14.15 3.92
C CYS A 252 3.57 14.88 2.69
N VAL A 253 2.73 15.65 1.98
CA VAL A 253 3.11 16.32 0.73
C VAL A 253 4.24 17.33 0.91
N GLU A 254 4.36 17.92 2.11
CA GLU A 254 5.39 18.88 2.47
C GLU A 254 6.80 18.28 2.58
N THR A 255 6.93 16.96 2.81
CA THR A 255 8.22 16.30 3.00
C THR A 255 8.51 15.20 1.98
N LYS A 256 7.50 14.45 1.52
CA LYS A 256 7.64 13.31 0.60
C LYS A 256 8.79 12.36 0.98
N ASP A 257 8.93 12.11 2.27
CA ASP A 257 10.07 11.41 2.87
C ASP A 257 9.67 10.04 3.45
N GLY A 258 8.62 9.41 2.93
CA GLY A 258 8.03 8.19 3.50
C GLY A 258 6.70 8.45 4.20
N LEU A 259 6.04 7.37 4.63
CA LEU A 259 4.65 7.42 5.06
C LEU A 259 4.56 7.52 6.58
N HIS A 260 4.00 8.60 7.11
CA HIS A 260 3.68 8.71 8.53
C HIS A 260 2.60 7.67 8.87
N ILE A 261 2.90 6.82 9.85
CA ILE A 261 1.98 5.79 10.32
C ILE A 261 1.03 6.44 11.33
N TRP A 262 -0.28 6.21 11.21
CA TRP A 262 -1.24 6.70 12.20
C TRP A 262 -1.22 5.83 13.45
N GLU A 263 -0.08 5.87 14.15
CA GLU A 263 0.27 4.97 15.24
C GLU A 263 -0.44 5.26 16.56
N ASP A 264 -1.30 6.28 16.58
CA ASP A 264 -2.36 6.42 17.59
C ASP A 264 -3.48 5.37 17.39
N HIS A 265 -3.65 4.82 16.18
CA HIS A 265 -4.63 3.78 15.84
C HIS A 265 -4.01 2.44 15.43
N PHE A 266 -2.80 2.44 14.86
CA PHE A 266 -2.13 1.24 14.34
C PHE A 266 -0.66 1.20 14.77
N TYR A 267 -0.36 0.48 15.84
CA TYR A 267 0.99 0.43 16.41
C TYR A 267 1.94 -0.41 15.54
N PRO A 268 3.05 0.16 15.03
CA PRO A 268 3.99 -0.56 14.19
C PRO A 268 5.15 -1.17 14.97
N GLU A 269 5.61 -2.33 14.50
CA GLU A 269 6.90 -2.93 14.82
C GLU A 269 7.58 -3.34 13.50
N VAL A 270 8.91 -3.40 13.48
CA VAL A 270 9.66 -4.08 12.42
C VAL A 270 10.38 -5.26 13.05
N VAL A 271 10.28 -6.43 12.42
CA VAL A 271 10.85 -7.68 12.93
C VAL A 271 11.73 -8.36 11.90
N ASP A 272 12.69 -9.14 12.35
CA ASP A 272 13.42 -10.06 11.46
C ASP A 272 12.42 -11.10 10.91
N PRO A 273 12.29 -11.25 9.59
CA PRO A 273 11.30 -12.14 8.99
C PRO A 273 11.57 -13.64 9.26
N LEU A 274 12.80 -14.02 9.61
CA LEU A 274 13.22 -15.39 9.90
C LEU A 274 13.08 -15.71 11.39
N THR A 275 13.59 -14.86 12.28
CA THR A 275 13.62 -15.11 13.73
C THR A 275 12.39 -14.58 14.44
N GLY A 276 11.76 -13.53 13.92
CA GLY A 276 10.66 -12.82 14.56
C GLY A 276 11.10 -11.86 15.68
N GLU A 277 12.41 -11.64 15.85
CA GLU A 277 12.94 -10.67 16.82
C GLU A 277 12.60 -9.24 16.37
N VAL A 278 12.23 -8.38 17.31
CA VAL A 278 11.97 -6.96 17.03
C VAL A 278 13.28 -6.25 16.74
N LEU A 279 13.35 -5.55 15.61
CA LEU A 279 14.52 -4.80 15.19
C LEU A 279 14.44 -3.34 15.67
N PRO A 280 15.57 -2.70 15.94
CA PRO A 280 15.62 -1.25 16.19
C PRO A 280 15.06 -0.43 15.01
N ASP A 281 14.47 0.73 15.30
CA ASP A 281 14.12 1.71 14.28
C ASP A 281 15.37 2.06 13.44
N GLY A 282 15.22 2.11 12.11
CA GLY A 282 16.31 2.29 11.15
C GLY A 282 16.80 1.01 10.47
N GLU A 283 16.47 -0.17 11.00
CA GLU A 283 16.79 -1.45 10.36
C GLU A 283 15.68 -1.93 9.40
N GLU A 284 16.06 -2.65 8.34
CA GLU A 284 15.11 -3.23 7.39
C GLU A 284 14.60 -4.60 7.89
N GLY A 285 13.30 -4.80 7.85
CA GLY A 285 12.66 -6.06 8.23
C GLY A 285 11.21 -6.12 7.79
N GLU A 286 10.46 -7.06 8.36
CA GLU A 286 9.02 -7.20 8.11
C GLU A 286 8.21 -6.30 9.02
N LEU A 287 7.29 -5.55 8.43
CA LEU A 287 6.33 -4.71 9.15
C LEU A 287 5.27 -5.56 9.84
N VAL A 288 5.02 -5.24 11.10
CA VAL A 288 4.02 -5.88 11.95
C VAL A 288 3.12 -4.79 12.53
N PHE A 289 1.81 -5.04 12.57
CA PHE A 289 0.85 -4.11 13.15
C PHE A 289 0.03 -4.70 14.28
N THR A 290 -0.21 -3.89 15.30
CA THR A 290 -1.28 -4.10 16.28
C THR A 290 -2.31 -2.98 16.17
N SER A 291 -3.59 -3.32 15.97
CA SER A 291 -4.65 -2.31 16.00
C SER A 291 -4.88 -1.84 17.44
N LEU A 292 -5.07 -0.54 17.65
CA LEU A 292 -5.24 0.04 18.98
C LEU A 292 -6.68 0.43 19.31
N THR A 293 -7.55 0.51 18.31
CA THR A 293 -8.92 1.06 18.46
C THR A 293 -9.99 0.27 17.74
N LYS A 294 -9.63 -0.87 17.14
CA LYS A 294 -10.60 -1.69 16.40
C LYS A 294 -11.48 -2.51 17.33
N GLU A 295 -12.78 -2.47 17.06
CA GLU A 295 -13.78 -3.22 17.79
C GLU A 295 -14.09 -4.57 17.13
N ALA A 296 -14.47 -4.57 15.84
CA ALA A 296 -15.02 -5.76 15.22
C ALA A 296 -14.01 -6.89 15.07
N MET A 297 -12.78 -6.54 14.69
CA MET A 297 -11.72 -7.50 14.39
C MET A 297 -10.37 -6.88 14.79
N PRO A 298 -10.05 -6.84 16.10
CA PRO A 298 -8.74 -6.44 16.56
C PRO A 298 -7.68 -7.39 15.99
N VAL A 299 -6.53 -6.85 15.59
CA VAL A 299 -5.39 -7.66 15.16
C VAL A 299 -4.21 -7.38 16.06
N ILE A 300 -3.62 -8.44 16.62
CA ILE A 300 -2.46 -8.37 17.51
C ILE A 300 -1.23 -8.90 16.77
N ARG A 301 -0.21 -8.06 16.63
CA ARG A 301 1.06 -8.36 15.95
C ARG A 301 0.86 -9.09 14.63
N TYR A 302 0.06 -8.52 13.74
CA TYR A 302 -0.20 -9.07 12.42
C TYR A 302 1.01 -8.89 11.50
N ARG A 303 1.57 -10.02 11.05
CA ARG A 303 2.67 -10.11 10.08
C ARG A 303 2.20 -9.78 8.67
N THR A 304 2.52 -8.57 8.21
CA THR A 304 2.05 -8.03 6.92
C THR A 304 2.68 -8.71 5.71
N ARG A 305 3.87 -9.31 5.91
CA ARG A 305 4.84 -9.71 4.88
C ARG A 305 5.42 -8.55 4.07
N ASP A 306 5.12 -7.30 4.39
CA ASP A 306 5.68 -6.15 3.69
C ASP A 306 7.03 -5.76 4.33
N LEU A 307 8.05 -5.54 3.49
CA LEU A 307 9.40 -5.19 3.94
C LEU A 307 9.60 -3.68 3.89
N THR A 308 10.05 -3.12 5.02
CA THR A 308 10.31 -1.69 5.18
C THR A 308 11.22 -1.44 6.39
N THR A 309 11.39 -0.16 6.72
CA THR A 309 12.16 0.37 7.84
C THR A 309 11.33 1.44 8.53
N LEU A 310 11.29 1.43 9.86
CA LEU A 310 10.74 2.54 10.64
C LEU A 310 11.76 3.67 10.77
N MET A 311 11.30 4.90 10.59
CA MET A 311 12.09 6.12 10.64
C MET A 311 11.43 7.12 11.60
N PRO A 312 12.22 8.03 12.21
CA PRO A 312 11.68 9.08 13.06
C PRO A 312 10.63 9.95 12.34
N GLY A 313 9.65 10.46 13.08
CA GLY A 313 8.70 11.45 12.57
C GLY A 313 9.38 12.74 12.10
N THR A 314 8.75 13.41 11.14
CA THR A 314 9.24 14.67 10.53
C THR A 314 8.13 15.71 10.51
N ALA A 315 7.20 15.61 9.56
CA ALA A 315 6.06 16.51 9.44
C ALA A 315 5.01 16.31 10.56
N ARG A 316 5.01 15.14 11.22
CA ARG A 316 4.10 14.76 12.31
C ARG A 316 4.89 14.07 13.42
N VAL A 317 4.30 14.03 14.62
CA VAL A 317 4.86 13.32 15.79
C VAL A 317 5.04 11.82 15.54
N PHE A 318 4.22 11.24 14.67
CA PHE A 318 4.25 9.83 14.33
C PHE A 318 5.50 9.44 13.54
N ARG A 319 6.00 8.23 13.78
CA ARG A 319 7.06 7.59 12.99
C ARG A 319 6.60 7.39 11.55
N ARG A 320 7.58 7.29 10.66
CA ARG A 320 7.39 6.99 9.25
C ARG A 320 7.79 5.55 8.94
N MET A 321 7.17 4.96 7.94
CA MET A 321 7.72 3.80 7.22
C MET A 321 8.33 4.27 5.90
N ARG A 322 9.46 3.68 5.52
CA ARG A 322 9.98 3.79 4.15
C ARG A 322 8.97 3.15 3.18
N LYS A 323 8.98 3.58 1.92
CA LYS A 323 8.24 2.87 0.86
C LYS A 323 8.52 1.38 0.90
N ILE A 324 7.48 0.58 0.67
CA ILE A 324 7.60 -0.88 0.69
C ILE A 324 8.58 -1.31 -0.41
N THR A 325 9.69 -1.92 -0.02
CA THR A 325 10.71 -2.41 -0.96
C THR A 325 10.24 -3.68 -1.66
N GLY A 326 9.40 -4.47 -1.00
CA GLY A 326 8.77 -5.66 -1.56
C GLY A 326 7.96 -6.38 -0.49
N ARG A 327 7.35 -7.49 -0.89
CA ARG A 327 6.72 -8.41 0.06
C ARG A 327 7.56 -9.67 0.17
N SER A 328 7.70 -10.23 1.37
CA SER A 328 8.46 -11.46 1.61
C SER A 328 7.89 -12.65 0.83
N ASP A 329 6.60 -12.61 0.45
CA ASP A 329 5.93 -13.60 -0.41
C ASP A 329 6.00 -13.28 -1.92
N ASP A 330 6.31 -12.02 -2.29
CA ASP A 330 6.56 -11.59 -3.68
C ASP A 330 8.05 -11.75 -4.08
N LEU A 331 8.87 -12.29 -3.18
CA LEU A 331 10.28 -12.61 -3.40
C LEU A 331 10.41 -13.64 -4.53
N VAL A 332 11.00 -13.23 -5.65
CA VAL A 332 11.34 -14.15 -6.73
C VAL A 332 12.76 -14.66 -6.52
N ILE A 333 12.91 -15.97 -6.37
CA ILE A 333 14.21 -16.61 -6.37
C ILE A 333 14.53 -17.05 -7.80
N VAL A 334 15.54 -16.43 -8.41
CA VAL A 334 16.08 -16.81 -9.73
C VAL A 334 17.52 -17.27 -9.55
N ARG A 335 17.77 -18.56 -9.76
CA ARG A 335 19.13 -19.15 -9.64
C ARG A 335 19.81 -18.87 -8.29
N GLY A 336 19.02 -18.88 -7.21
CA GLY A 336 19.52 -18.65 -5.85
C GLY A 336 19.67 -17.18 -5.44
N VAL A 337 19.35 -16.24 -6.32
CA VAL A 337 19.35 -14.81 -6.02
C VAL A 337 17.91 -14.34 -5.79
N ASN A 338 17.74 -13.59 -4.70
CA ASN A 338 16.49 -12.95 -4.31
C ASN A 338 16.28 -11.67 -5.13
N LEU A 339 15.13 -11.55 -5.76
CA LEU A 339 14.77 -10.40 -6.60
C LEU A 339 13.36 -9.91 -6.24
N PHE A 340 13.23 -8.60 -6.08
CA PHE A 340 11.94 -7.91 -5.98
C PHE A 340 11.60 -7.21 -7.29
N PRO A 341 10.32 -7.23 -7.74
CA PRO A 341 9.91 -6.52 -8.95
C PRO A 341 10.22 -5.02 -8.97
N THR A 342 10.23 -4.37 -7.81
CA THR A 342 10.57 -2.94 -7.61
C THR A 342 12.01 -2.62 -8.01
N GLN A 343 12.95 -3.53 -7.79
CA GLN A 343 14.34 -3.35 -8.23
C GLN A 343 14.45 -3.33 -9.75
N VAL A 344 13.62 -4.14 -10.43
CA VAL A 344 13.55 -4.13 -11.90
C VAL A 344 12.78 -2.89 -12.40
N GLU A 345 11.75 -2.44 -11.68
CA GLU A 345 11.01 -1.20 -11.99
C GLU A 345 11.96 0.00 -12.04
N GLU A 346 12.80 0.19 -11.03
CA GLU A 346 13.79 1.28 -10.99
C GLU A 346 14.71 1.26 -12.22
N ILE A 347 15.21 0.08 -12.60
CA ILE A 347 16.08 -0.09 -13.76
C ILE A 347 15.34 0.21 -15.08
N VAL A 348 14.11 -0.28 -15.22
CA VAL A 348 13.30 -0.07 -16.42
C VAL A 348 12.96 1.41 -16.58
N LEU A 349 12.47 2.06 -15.54
CA LEU A 349 11.99 3.44 -15.61
C LEU A 349 13.11 4.46 -15.87
N ARG A 350 14.34 4.19 -15.40
CA ARG A 350 15.50 5.04 -15.69
C ARG A 350 16.12 4.81 -17.08
N THR A 351 15.70 3.76 -17.80
CA THR A 351 16.30 3.40 -19.10
C THR A 351 15.68 4.25 -20.23
N PRO A 352 16.49 5.01 -21.00
CA PRO A 352 16.00 5.79 -22.13
C PRO A 352 15.28 4.94 -23.18
N GLY A 353 14.20 5.46 -23.75
CA GLY A 353 13.44 4.80 -24.82
C GLY A 353 12.46 3.72 -24.36
N VAL A 354 12.32 3.49 -23.06
CA VAL A 354 11.42 2.50 -22.47
C VAL A 354 10.28 3.18 -21.71
N ALA A 355 9.05 2.73 -21.95
CA ALA A 355 7.85 3.20 -21.28
C ALA A 355 7.73 2.57 -19.88
N PRO A 356 6.98 3.17 -18.94
CA PRO A 356 6.89 2.69 -17.56
C PRO A 356 6.04 1.40 -17.39
N HIS A 357 5.81 0.66 -18.48
CA HIS A 357 5.04 -0.57 -18.53
C HIS A 357 5.97 -1.77 -18.67
N PHE A 358 5.96 -2.67 -17.68
CA PHE A 358 6.78 -3.87 -17.68
C PHE A 358 6.15 -5.05 -16.93
N GLN A 359 6.60 -6.25 -17.29
CA GLN A 359 6.22 -7.52 -16.70
C GLN A 359 7.43 -8.46 -16.62
N LEU A 360 7.54 -9.18 -15.51
CA LEU A 360 8.52 -10.24 -15.29
C LEU A 360 7.89 -11.58 -15.67
N ARG A 361 8.48 -12.28 -16.64
CA ARG A 361 8.09 -13.63 -17.03
C ARG A 361 9.15 -14.61 -16.54
N LEU A 362 8.76 -15.53 -15.67
CA LEU A 362 9.61 -16.59 -15.17
C LEU A 362 9.30 -17.88 -15.93
N THR A 363 10.34 -18.52 -16.47
CA THR A 363 10.25 -19.80 -17.16
C THR A 363 11.33 -20.74 -16.64
N ARG A 364 11.28 -22.02 -17.04
CA ARG A 364 12.35 -22.97 -16.80
C ARG A 364 12.89 -23.47 -18.14
N GLU A 365 14.17 -23.21 -18.40
CA GLU A 365 14.88 -23.67 -19.60
C GLU A 365 15.82 -24.81 -19.19
N GLY A 366 15.43 -26.04 -19.52
CA GLY A 366 16.10 -27.24 -19.02
C GLY A 366 15.97 -27.36 -17.50
N ARG A 367 17.09 -27.22 -16.78
CA ARG A 367 17.14 -27.27 -15.30
C ARG A 367 17.27 -25.91 -14.62
N LEU A 368 17.40 -24.84 -15.39
CA LEU A 368 17.66 -23.50 -14.86
C LEU A 368 16.42 -22.63 -14.99
N ASP A 369 16.10 -21.93 -13.91
CA ASP A 369 15.11 -20.87 -13.96
C ASP A 369 15.65 -19.71 -14.81
N SER A 370 14.77 -19.14 -15.63
CA SER A 370 15.06 -18.07 -16.58
C SER A 370 14.12 -16.91 -16.30
N LEU A 371 14.67 -15.70 -16.24
CA LEU A 371 13.93 -14.46 -16.05
C LEU A 371 13.91 -13.70 -17.38
N THR A 372 12.72 -13.37 -17.86
CA THR A 372 12.55 -12.40 -18.95
C THR A 372 11.92 -11.12 -18.39
N VAL A 373 12.60 -9.98 -18.56
CA VAL A 373 12.03 -8.65 -18.37
C VAL A 373 11.40 -8.22 -19.68
N ARG A 374 10.07 -8.10 -19.72
CA ARG A 374 9.34 -7.56 -20.88
C ARG A 374 8.97 -6.12 -20.55
N ALA A 375 9.43 -5.16 -21.35
CA ALA A 375 9.13 -3.74 -21.17
C ALA A 375 8.71 -3.13 -22.49
N GLU A 376 7.79 -2.17 -22.47
CA GLU A 376 7.34 -1.50 -23.70
C GLU A 376 8.32 -0.42 -24.14
N ALA A 377 8.52 -0.29 -25.45
CA ALA A 377 9.18 0.87 -26.02
C ALA A 377 8.33 2.14 -25.80
N ARG A 378 8.98 3.30 -25.61
CA ARG A 378 8.28 4.59 -25.78
C ARG A 378 7.90 4.78 -27.25
N THR A 379 6.78 5.44 -27.49
CA THR A 379 6.35 5.84 -28.84
C THR A 379 7.47 6.63 -29.54
N GLY A 380 7.85 6.20 -30.75
CA GLY A 380 8.94 6.82 -31.52
C GLY A 380 10.34 6.27 -31.24
N ALA A 381 10.53 5.32 -30.31
CA ALA A 381 11.82 4.66 -30.11
C ALA A 381 12.19 3.79 -31.32
N THR A 382 13.35 4.07 -31.93
CA THR A 382 13.88 3.33 -33.09
C THR A 382 14.38 1.93 -32.68
N PRO A 383 14.55 0.99 -33.64
CA PRO A 383 15.12 -0.33 -33.35
C PRO A 383 16.46 -0.27 -32.60
N GLU A 384 17.32 0.69 -32.95
CA GLU A 384 18.63 0.88 -32.31
C GLU A 384 18.49 1.30 -30.84
N ILE A 385 17.54 2.18 -30.53
CA ILE A 385 17.23 2.60 -29.17
C ILE A 385 16.69 1.41 -28.36
N ARG A 386 15.81 0.61 -28.94
CA ARG A 386 15.22 -0.57 -28.28
C ARG A 386 16.29 -1.63 -27.99
N ASP A 387 17.19 -1.88 -28.94
CA ASP A 387 18.30 -2.82 -28.76
C ASP A 387 19.28 -2.34 -27.68
N GLU A 388 19.57 -1.04 -27.64
CA GLU A 388 20.41 -0.46 -26.59
C GLU A 388 19.73 -0.52 -25.22
N ALA A 389 18.43 -0.22 -25.14
CA ALA A 389 17.65 -0.34 -23.91
C ALA A 389 17.64 -1.79 -23.40
N ALA A 390 17.48 -2.78 -24.29
CA ALA A 390 17.51 -4.19 -23.94
C ALA A 390 18.87 -4.58 -23.32
N ARG A 391 19.98 -4.14 -23.92
CA ARG A 391 21.34 -4.37 -23.41
C ARG A 391 21.56 -3.67 -22.07
N SER A 392 21.15 -2.41 -21.96
CA SER A 392 21.31 -1.59 -20.76
C SER A 392 20.56 -2.18 -19.56
N ILE A 393 19.30 -2.58 -19.75
CA ILE A 393 18.50 -3.24 -18.70
C ILE A 393 19.14 -4.58 -18.32
N ALA A 394 19.56 -5.39 -19.30
CA ALA A 394 20.17 -6.69 -19.01
C ALA A 394 21.46 -6.54 -18.19
N ALA A 395 22.30 -5.56 -18.54
CA ALA A 395 23.52 -5.24 -17.80
C ALA A 395 23.19 -4.73 -16.39
N ALA A 396 22.29 -3.75 -16.26
CA ALA A 396 21.90 -3.18 -14.97
C ALA A 396 21.24 -4.20 -14.03
N VAL A 397 20.41 -5.12 -14.54
CA VAL A 397 19.83 -6.20 -13.73
C VAL A 397 20.93 -7.17 -13.26
N LYS A 398 21.89 -7.49 -14.13
CA LYS A 398 23.02 -8.34 -13.76
C LYS A 398 23.94 -7.68 -12.73
N ASP A 399 24.28 -6.41 -12.93
CA ASP A 399 25.25 -5.70 -12.09
C ASP A 399 24.62 -5.22 -10.77
N GLY A 400 23.36 -4.78 -10.79
CA GLY A 400 22.65 -4.25 -9.63
C GLY A 400 21.92 -5.30 -8.79
N ILE A 401 21.35 -6.33 -9.42
CA ILE A 401 20.56 -7.37 -8.72
C ILE A 401 21.33 -8.69 -8.62
N GLY A 402 22.28 -8.95 -9.53
CA GLY A 402 23.05 -10.21 -9.54
C GLY A 402 22.39 -11.35 -10.33
N VAL A 403 21.34 -11.06 -11.11
CA VAL A 403 20.62 -12.06 -11.93
C VAL A 403 20.84 -11.79 -13.42
N SER A 404 21.17 -12.83 -14.19
CA SER A 404 21.08 -12.73 -15.65
C SER A 404 19.61 -12.78 -16.09
N ALA A 405 19.16 -11.74 -16.78
CA ALA A 405 17.82 -11.68 -17.36
C ALA A 405 17.88 -11.56 -18.89
N ARG A 406 16.95 -12.22 -19.59
CA ARG A 406 16.61 -11.88 -20.97
C ARG A 406 15.77 -10.60 -20.93
N VAL A 407 15.97 -9.70 -21.88
CA VAL A 407 15.16 -8.48 -22.01
C VAL A 407 14.47 -8.47 -23.36
N GLU A 408 13.17 -8.23 -23.36
CA GLU A 408 12.33 -8.06 -24.54
C GLU A 408 11.74 -6.66 -24.50
N ILE A 409 12.21 -5.78 -25.39
CA ILE A 409 11.58 -4.48 -25.61
C ILE A 409 10.48 -4.68 -26.66
N VAL A 410 9.24 -4.71 -26.18
CA VAL A 410 8.06 -5.00 -27.00
C VAL A 410 7.43 -3.71 -27.54
N GLU A 411 6.54 -3.85 -28.52
CA GLU A 411 5.83 -2.70 -29.09
C GLU A 411 5.01 -1.95 -28.01
N PRO A 412 4.81 -0.64 -28.16
CA PRO A 412 3.89 0.12 -27.32
C PRO A 412 2.51 -0.55 -27.27
N GLU A 413 1.86 -0.51 -26.11
CA GLU A 413 0.50 -1.03 -25.88
C GLU A 413 0.34 -2.55 -26.06
N SER A 414 1.44 -3.31 -26.11
CA SER A 414 1.40 -4.77 -26.28
C SER A 414 1.33 -5.56 -24.97
N LEU A 415 1.63 -4.93 -23.83
CA LEU A 415 1.44 -5.51 -22.50
C LEU A 415 0.05 -5.20 -21.96
N GLU A 416 -0.53 -6.18 -21.26
CA GLU A 416 -1.81 -6.03 -20.58
C GLU A 416 -1.77 -4.85 -19.59
N ARG A 417 -2.69 -3.90 -19.78
CA ARG A 417 -2.82 -2.73 -18.92
C ARG A 417 -3.53 -3.07 -17.62
N SER A 418 -3.12 -2.39 -16.54
CA SER A 418 -3.76 -2.52 -15.25
C SER A 418 -5.13 -1.85 -15.25
N VAL A 419 -6.10 -2.43 -14.54
CA VAL A 419 -7.36 -1.77 -14.13
C VAL A 419 -7.45 -1.65 -12.60
N GLY A 420 -6.33 -1.87 -11.90
CA GLY A 420 -6.22 -1.97 -10.45
C GLY A 420 -4.80 -2.31 -10.02
N LYS A 421 -4.60 -3.44 -9.34
CA LYS A 421 -3.26 -3.96 -8.99
C LYS A 421 -2.69 -4.74 -10.17
N ILE A 422 -1.51 -4.35 -10.66
CA ILE A 422 -0.91 -4.99 -11.83
C ILE A 422 -0.26 -6.34 -11.46
N ARG A 423 -0.42 -7.34 -12.33
CA ARG A 423 0.30 -8.61 -12.20
C ARG A 423 1.73 -8.46 -12.76
N ARG A 424 2.65 -8.02 -11.90
CA ARG A 424 4.08 -7.86 -12.27
C ARG A 424 4.79 -9.16 -12.61
N ILE A 425 4.39 -10.29 -12.01
CA ILE A 425 5.04 -11.59 -12.21
C ILE A 425 4.10 -12.59 -12.88
N VAL A 426 4.54 -13.14 -14.01
CA VAL A 426 3.94 -14.28 -14.69
C VAL A 426 4.89 -15.46 -14.55
N ASP A 427 4.62 -16.32 -13.57
CA ASP A 427 5.40 -17.54 -13.34
C ASP A 427 4.85 -18.71 -14.15
N LEU A 428 5.62 -19.14 -15.15
CA LEU A 428 5.35 -20.25 -16.06
C LEU A 428 6.28 -21.44 -15.79
N ARG A 429 7.01 -21.46 -14.67
CA ARG A 429 7.79 -22.63 -14.27
C ARG A 429 6.83 -23.81 -13.99
N PRO A 430 7.20 -25.06 -14.37
CA PRO A 430 6.39 -26.22 -14.04
C PRO A 430 6.29 -26.36 -12.51
N ARG A 431 5.06 -26.57 -12.02
CA ARG A 431 4.75 -26.76 -10.60
C ARG A 431 5.24 -28.09 -10.07
#